data_AF-A0A1S8C5D9-F1
#
_entry.id   AF-A0A1S8C5D9-F1
#
_cell.length_a   1.000
_cell.length_b   1.000
_cell.length_c   1.000
_cell.angle_alpha   90.00
_cell.angle_beta   90.00
_cell.angle_gamma   90.00
#
_symmetry.space_group_name_H-M   'P 1'
#
loop_
_entity.id
_entity.type
_entity.pdbx_description
1 polymer ?
#
loop_
_entity_poly.entity_id
_entity_poly.type
_entity_poly.pdbx_seq_one_letter_code
_entity_poly.pdbx_strand_id
1 'polypeptide(L)'
;MSPALPEPTLVTPQVLRGWRLPEPTGGKEARGSILVVGGSTETVGAVLLAAEAALRSGAGKLQVVVPSKVAPHVSISLPEALVRGVPHTEAGAIRASSAELVLDLAQGASAVLIGPGMADEAETRGLVEQLLPHLEGPVALDALGLAAVTADPGCLRHLDGQVVLTPNPTELAIALHVEHGEVEDDPVGSARRLAEQAQAVVGLGGSTSWIVAPTAARGRTRAGARGWGLR
;
A
#
# COMPACT_ATOMS: atom_id res chain seq x y z
N MET A 1 11.27 -29.93 12.98
CA MET A 1 12.31 -28.99 12.53
C MET A 1 11.71 -28.14 11.44
N SER A 2 11.50 -26.84 11.66
CA SER A 2 11.15 -25.93 10.57
C SER A 2 12.29 -25.91 9.55
N PRO A 3 11.99 -25.91 8.23
CA PRO A 3 13.03 -25.86 7.21
C PRO A 3 13.89 -24.61 7.39
N ALA A 4 15.20 -24.75 7.15
CA ALA A 4 16.13 -23.62 7.17
C ALA A 4 15.66 -22.56 6.16
N LEU A 5 15.66 -21.29 6.59
CA LEU A 5 15.26 -20.19 5.73
C LEU A 5 16.24 -20.07 4.55
N PRO A 6 15.75 -19.81 3.32
CA PRO A 6 16.64 -19.46 2.22
C PRO A 6 17.36 -18.16 2.56
N GLU A 7 18.63 -18.05 2.17
CA GLU A 7 19.40 -16.81 2.39
C GLU A 7 18.71 -15.61 1.70
N PRO A 8 18.64 -14.45 2.38
CA PRO A 8 18.06 -13.26 1.81
C PRO A 8 18.86 -12.80 0.59
N THR A 9 18.16 -12.30 -0.43
CA THR A 9 18.82 -11.77 -1.63
C THR A 9 19.00 -10.27 -1.48
N LEU A 10 20.25 -9.80 -1.54
CA LEU A 10 20.54 -8.37 -1.50
C LEU A 10 20.06 -7.71 -2.80
N VAL A 11 19.24 -6.66 -2.67
CA VAL A 11 18.80 -5.84 -3.81
C VAL A 11 19.89 -4.82 -4.10
N THR A 12 20.64 -5.06 -5.17
CA THR A 12 21.67 -4.13 -5.65
C THR A 12 21.16 -3.33 -6.85
N PRO A 13 21.81 -2.22 -7.22
CA PRO A 13 21.49 -1.53 -8.48
C PRO A 13 21.57 -2.45 -9.72
N GLN A 14 22.35 -3.54 -9.67
CA GLN A 14 22.39 -4.53 -10.73
C GLN A 14 21.12 -5.39 -10.79
N VAL A 15 20.58 -5.79 -9.64
CA VAL A 15 19.28 -6.48 -9.55
C VAL A 15 18.16 -5.59 -10.09
N LEU A 16 18.13 -4.32 -9.66
CA LEU A 16 17.12 -3.35 -10.08
C LEU A 16 17.17 -3.06 -11.59
N ARG A 17 18.35 -3.04 -12.21
CA ARG A 17 18.47 -2.89 -13.68
C ARG A 17 17.82 -4.03 -14.47
N GLY A 18 17.66 -5.21 -13.86
CA GLY A 18 16.88 -6.32 -14.41
C GLY A 18 15.36 -6.14 -14.28
N TRP A 19 14.91 -5.26 -13.37
CA TRP A 19 13.52 -4.92 -13.13
C TRP A 19 13.16 -3.60 -13.82
N ARG A 20 13.28 -3.60 -15.15
CA ARG A 20 12.94 -2.42 -15.94
C ARG A 20 11.46 -2.07 -15.74
N LEU A 21 11.19 -0.76 -15.68
CA LEU A 21 9.82 -0.27 -15.86
C LEU A 21 9.26 -0.82 -17.19
N PRO A 22 7.95 -1.05 -17.28
CA PRO A 22 7.32 -1.42 -18.54
C PRO A 22 7.76 -0.44 -19.63
N GLU A 23 8.20 -0.96 -20.78
CA GLU A 23 8.46 -0.12 -21.94
C GLU A 23 7.18 0.69 -22.22
N PRO A 24 7.26 2.02 -22.43
CA PRO A 24 6.10 2.87 -22.64
C PRO A 24 5.56 2.66 -24.07
N THR A 25 5.12 1.45 -24.37
CA THR A 25 4.46 1.10 -25.63
C THR A 25 2.96 1.40 -25.49
N GLY A 26 2.41 2.17 -26.44
CA GLY A 26 0.98 2.54 -26.46
C GLY A 26 0.64 3.87 -25.78
N GLY A 27 -0.66 4.17 -25.70
CA GLY A 27 -1.20 5.38 -25.09
C GLY A 27 -1.15 5.38 -23.55
N LYS A 28 -1.68 6.43 -22.92
CA LYS A 28 -1.77 6.55 -21.45
C LYS A 28 -2.59 5.43 -20.81
N GLU A 29 -3.50 4.81 -21.57
CA GLU A 29 -4.30 3.65 -21.17
C GLU A 29 -3.45 2.39 -20.98
N ALA A 30 -2.43 2.19 -21.82
CA ALA A 30 -1.58 0.99 -21.79
C ALA A 30 -0.62 0.96 -20.60
N ARG A 31 -0.31 2.13 -20.02
CA ARG A 31 0.57 2.29 -18.85
C ARG A 31 -0.17 2.15 -17.51
N GLY A 32 -1.45 1.79 -17.53
CA GLY A 32 -2.28 1.61 -16.35
C GLY A 32 -2.67 2.91 -15.66
N SER A 33 -3.61 2.78 -14.72
CA SER A 33 -4.08 3.88 -13.87
C SER A 33 -3.80 3.54 -12.40
N ILE A 34 -3.28 4.50 -11.64
CA ILE A 34 -3.10 4.36 -10.18
C ILE A 34 -4.13 5.23 -9.47
N LEU A 35 -4.76 4.68 -8.42
CA LEU A 35 -5.58 5.43 -7.47
C LEU A 35 -4.84 5.54 -6.14
N VAL A 36 -4.67 6.77 -5.64
CA VAL A 36 -4.14 7.04 -4.30
C VAL A 36 -5.28 7.56 -3.43
N VAL A 37 -5.57 6.87 -2.33
CA VAL A 37 -6.60 7.25 -1.36
C VAL A 37 -5.91 7.58 -0.05
N GLY A 38 -6.02 8.82 0.40
CA GLY A 38 -5.39 9.20 1.65
C GLY A 38 -5.51 10.66 2.01
N GLY A 39 -4.67 11.06 2.96
CA GLY A 39 -4.58 12.42 3.44
C GLY A 39 -5.65 12.76 4.49
N SER A 40 -5.36 13.86 5.17
CA SER A 40 -6.27 14.59 6.03
C SER A 40 -6.23 16.06 5.65
N THR A 41 -7.04 16.91 6.27
CA THR A 41 -6.94 18.36 6.04
C THR A 41 -5.61 18.96 6.49
N GLU A 42 -4.86 18.27 7.34
CA GLU A 42 -3.56 18.71 7.87
C GLU A 42 -2.38 17.96 7.23
N THR A 43 -2.59 16.74 6.72
CA THR A 43 -1.51 15.85 6.26
C THR A 43 -1.72 15.42 4.80
N VAL A 44 -1.82 16.40 3.89
CA VAL A 44 -1.97 16.10 2.45
C VAL A 44 -0.64 15.78 1.75
N GLY A 45 0.49 16.16 2.34
CA GLY A 45 1.82 16.00 1.73
C GLY A 45 2.19 14.54 1.43
N ALA A 46 1.77 13.59 2.27
CA ALA A 46 2.00 12.17 2.04
C ALA A 46 1.34 11.67 0.73
N VAL A 47 0.14 12.17 0.44
CA VAL A 47 -0.57 11.86 -0.81
C VAL A 47 0.16 12.43 -2.02
N LEU A 48 0.68 13.67 -1.92
CA LEU A 48 1.42 14.31 -2.99
C LEU A 48 2.70 13.53 -3.34
N LEU A 49 3.44 13.08 -2.33
CA LEU A 49 4.66 12.28 -2.52
C LEU A 49 4.35 10.92 -3.15
N ALA A 50 3.29 10.25 -2.68
CA ALA A 50 2.86 8.98 -3.25
C ALA A 50 2.39 9.12 -4.71
N ALA A 51 1.63 10.16 -5.02
CA ALA A 51 1.20 10.52 -6.36
C ALA A 51 2.38 10.78 -7.30
N GLU A 52 3.36 11.57 -6.86
CA GLU A 52 4.56 11.84 -7.64
C GLU A 52 5.38 10.56 -7.88
N ALA A 53 5.53 9.70 -6.86
CA ALA A 53 6.20 8.42 -6.99
C ALA A 53 5.50 7.50 -8.01
N ALA A 54 4.16 7.48 -8.04
CA ALA A 54 3.39 6.70 -9.01
C ALA A 54 3.66 7.18 -10.45
N LEU A 55 3.63 8.49 -10.69
CA LEU A 55 3.93 9.07 -12.01
C LEU A 55 5.38 8.79 -12.43
N ARG A 56 6.35 8.97 -11.53
CA ARG A 56 7.77 8.66 -11.76
C ARG A 56 8.03 7.17 -12.00
N SER A 57 7.15 6.30 -11.49
CA SER A 57 7.18 4.85 -11.74
C SER A 57 6.51 4.46 -13.07
N GLY A 58 6.06 5.43 -13.86
CA GLY A 58 5.55 5.20 -15.21
C GLY A 58 4.02 5.06 -15.32
N ALA A 59 3.25 5.39 -14.28
CA ALA A 59 1.80 5.38 -14.35
C ALA A 59 1.28 6.25 -15.50
N GLY A 60 0.34 5.72 -16.29
CA GLY A 60 -0.25 6.46 -17.40
C GLY A 60 -1.34 7.44 -17.00
N LYS A 61 -2.09 7.11 -15.95
CA LYS A 61 -3.13 7.93 -15.34
C LYS A 61 -2.97 7.91 -13.82
N LEU A 62 -3.25 9.05 -13.20
CA LEU A 62 -3.25 9.20 -11.76
C LEU A 62 -4.61 9.72 -11.29
N GLN A 63 -5.17 9.05 -10.30
CA GLN A 63 -6.38 9.46 -9.60
C GLN A 63 -6.04 9.62 -8.11
N VAL A 64 -6.57 10.64 -7.47
CA VAL A 64 -6.30 10.96 -6.07
C VAL A 64 -7.61 11.23 -5.35
N VAL A 65 -7.82 10.58 -4.21
CA VAL A 65 -8.93 10.85 -3.29
C VAL A 65 -8.36 11.47 -2.01
N VAL A 66 -8.90 12.64 -1.66
CA VAL A 66 -8.53 13.42 -0.46
C VAL A 66 -9.78 14.09 0.13
N PRO A 67 -9.73 14.60 1.38
CA PRO A 67 -10.80 15.43 1.92
C PRO A 67 -11.17 16.58 0.98
N SER A 68 -12.47 16.81 0.78
CA SER A 68 -12.98 17.84 -0.15
C SER A 68 -12.42 19.23 0.12
N LYS A 69 -12.13 19.56 1.38
CA LYS A 69 -11.51 20.83 1.79
C LYS A 69 -10.10 21.06 1.20
N VAL A 70 -9.32 20.00 0.96
CA VAL A 70 -7.96 20.11 0.39
C VAL A 70 -7.89 19.77 -1.09
N ALA A 71 -8.95 19.19 -1.66
CA ALA A 71 -8.98 18.77 -3.07
C ALA A 71 -8.57 19.89 -4.06
N PRO A 72 -9.05 21.15 -3.96
CA PRO A 72 -8.62 22.21 -4.87
C PRO A 72 -7.11 22.49 -4.82
N HIS A 73 -6.50 22.43 -3.63
CA HIS A 73 -5.06 22.64 -3.46
C HIS A 73 -4.24 21.50 -4.08
N VAL A 74 -4.74 20.27 -3.94
CA VAL A 74 -4.14 19.09 -4.57
C VAL A 74 -4.26 19.17 -6.10
N SER A 75 -5.41 19.58 -6.64
CA SER A 75 -5.59 19.76 -8.09
C SER A 75 -4.64 20.78 -8.70
N ILE A 76 -4.30 21.84 -7.95
CA ILE A 76 -3.31 22.83 -8.39
C ILE A 76 -1.89 22.24 -8.35
N SER A 77 -1.60 21.40 -7.36
CA SER A 77 -0.26 20.82 -7.16
C SER A 77 0.02 19.62 -8.06
N LEU A 78 -1.02 18.90 -8.48
CA LEU A 78 -0.97 17.73 -9.35
C LEU A 78 -1.91 17.92 -10.56
N PRO A 79 -1.60 18.84 -11.48
CA PRO A 79 -2.48 19.16 -12.61
C PRO A 79 -2.69 17.96 -13.56
N GLU A 80 -1.83 16.95 -13.52
CA GLU A 80 -1.94 15.72 -14.30
C GLU A 80 -2.94 14.71 -13.69
N ALA A 81 -3.35 14.89 -12.43
CA ALA A 81 -4.19 13.95 -11.70
C ALA A 81 -5.68 14.32 -11.78
N LEU A 82 -6.53 13.29 -11.82
CA LEU A 82 -7.92 13.45 -11.44
C LEU A 82 -7.98 13.50 -9.91
N VAL A 83 -8.39 14.62 -9.34
CA VAL A 83 -8.54 14.79 -7.89
C VAL A 83 -10.01 14.76 -7.53
N ARG A 84 -10.37 13.84 -6.63
CA ARG A 84 -11.72 13.68 -6.07
C ARG A 84 -11.71 14.10 -4.60
N GLY A 85 -12.46 15.15 -4.31
CA GLY A 85 -12.80 15.51 -2.93
C GLY A 85 -13.90 14.62 -2.37
N VAL A 86 -13.72 14.10 -1.16
CA VAL A 86 -14.73 13.28 -0.45
C VAL A 86 -15.11 13.88 0.91
N PRO A 87 -16.26 13.48 1.49
CA PRO A 87 -16.64 13.93 2.83
C PRO A 87 -15.56 13.65 3.90
N HIS A 88 -15.38 14.60 4.82
CA HIS A 88 -14.38 14.51 5.88
C HIS A 88 -14.90 14.96 7.25
N THR A 89 -14.42 14.34 8.33
CA THR A 89 -14.76 14.69 9.71
C THR A 89 -14.42 16.15 10.04
N GLU A 90 -14.93 16.67 11.16
CA GLU A 90 -14.55 18.01 11.63
C GLU A 90 -13.04 18.11 11.89
N ALA A 91 -12.44 17.02 12.38
CA ALA A 91 -10.99 16.87 12.55
C ALA A 91 -10.23 16.65 11.23
N GLY A 92 -10.94 16.58 10.09
CA GLY A 92 -10.33 16.56 8.76
C GLY A 92 -9.94 15.19 8.22
N ALA A 93 -10.35 14.09 8.85
CA ALA A 93 -10.14 12.73 8.35
C ALA A 93 -11.18 12.39 7.26
N ILE A 94 -10.82 11.55 6.28
CA ILE A 94 -11.80 11.02 5.31
C ILE A 94 -12.84 10.19 6.06
N ARG A 95 -14.14 10.39 5.76
CA ARG A 95 -15.19 9.57 6.36
C ARG A 95 -15.28 8.19 5.70
N ALA A 96 -15.56 7.16 6.49
CA ALA A 96 -15.90 5.81 6.05
C ALA A 96 -17.08 5.77 5.07
N SER A 97 -18.03 6.73 5.18
CA SER A 97 -19.14 6.88 4.23
C SER A 97 -18.73 7.29 2.82
N SER A 98 -17.44 7.56 2.59
CA SER A 98 -16.88 7.87 1.27
C SER A 98 -16.59 6.63 0.43
N ALA A 99 -16.82 5.41 0.95
CA ALA A 99 -16.44 4.16 0.30
C ALA A 99 -16.97 4.06 -1.15
N GLU A 100 -18.25 4.35 -1.38
CA GLU A 100 -18.85 4.29 -2.72
C GLU A 100 -18.13 5.22 -3.72
N LEU A 101 -17.84 6.46 -3.33
CA LEU A 101 -17.12 7.43 -4.17
C LEU A 101 -15.70 6.99 -4.51
N VAL A 102 -15.06 6.25 -3.60
CA VAL A 102 -13.73 5.68 -3.81
C VAL A 102 -13.81 4.48 -4.76
N LEU A 103 -14.81 3.61 -4.57
CA LEU A 103 -15.02 2.43 -5.41
C LEU A 103 -15.31 2.80 -6.87
N ASP A 104 -16.06 3.87 -7.12
CA ASP A 104 -16.30 4.39 -8.47
C ASP A 104 -14.99 4.67 -9.23
N LEU A 105 -13.95 5.15 -8.54
CA LEU A 105 -12.64 5.40 -9.13
C LEU A 105 -11.78 4.14 -9.17
N ALA A 106 -11.90 3.29 -8.16
CA ALA A 106 -11.13 2.05 -8.03
C ALA A 106 -11.43 1.06 -9.16
N GLN A 107 -12.68 1.01 -9.65
CA GLN A 107 -13.06 0.17 -10.80
C GLN A 107 -12.25 0.46 -12.07
N GLY A 108 -11.81 1.70 -12.27
CA GLY A 108 -10.98 2.11 -13.40
C GLY A 108 -9.47 2.05 -13.12
N ALA A 109 -9.06 1.70 -11.89
CA ALA A 109 -7.68 1.69 -11.47
C ALA A 109 -7.04 0.32 -11.72
N SER A 110 -5.80 0.33 -12.23
CA SER A 110 -4.97 -0.87 -12.37
C SER A 110 -4.26 -1.24 -11.07
N ALA A 111 -4.14 -0.31 -10.12
CA ALA A 111 -3.72 -0.56 -8.75
C ALA A 111 -4.20 0.56 -7.81
N VAL A 112 -4.39 0.23 -6.53
CA VAL A 112 -4.90 1.15 -5.51
C VAL A 112 -3.92 1.23 -4.33
N LEU A 113 -3.56 2.43 -3.92
CA LEU A 113 -2.82 2.71 -2.70
C LEU A 113 -3.76 3.36 -1.69
N ILE A 114 -3.80 2.84 -0.46
CA ILE A 114 -4.65 3.35 0.62
C ILE A 114 -3.81 3.61 1.86
N GLY A 115 -4.02 4.78 2.49
CA GLY A 115 -3.51 5.07 3.82
C GLY A 115 -2.52 6.24 3.99
N PRO A 116 -1.72 6.65 2.98
CA PRO A 116 -0.77 7.75 3.18
C PRO A 116 -1.43 9.03 3.70
N GLY A 117 -1.00 9.50 4.87
CA GLY A 117 -1.52 10.72 5.50
C GLY A 117 -2.97 10.65 5.98
N MET A 118 -3.61 9.48 5.99
CA MET A 118 -4.89 9.31 6.65
C MET A 118 -4.77 9.59 8.16
N ALA A 119 -5.88 10.03 8.74
CA ALA A 119 -6.02 10.28 10.16
C ALA A 119 -7.32 9.61 10.63
N ASP A 120 -7.50 9.51 11.95
CA ASP A 120 -8.64 8.82 12.57
C ASP A 120 -8.69 7.33 12.21
N GLU A 121 -8.25 6.49 13.15
CA GLU A 121 -8.17 5.05 12.95
C GLU A 121 -9.55 4.42 12.71
N ALA A 122 -10.61 4.91 13.38
CA ALA A 122 -11.94 4.33 13.27
C ALA A 122 -12.56 4.61 11.89
N GLU A 123 -12.47 5.86 11.42
CA GLU A 123 -12.94 6.23 10.08
C GLU A 123 -12.10 5.56 8.99
N THR A 124 -10.79 5.50 9.16
CA THR A 124 -9.89 4.84 8.20
C THR A 124 -10.17 3.34 8.12
N ARG A 125 -10.28 2.66 9.26
CA ARG A 125 -10.62 1.24 9.31
C ARG A 125 -11.97 0.97 8.67
N GLY A 126 -13.00 1.75 9.02
CA GLY A 126 -14.34 1.59 8.45
C GLY A 126 -14.38 1.85 6.94
N LEU A 127 -13.55 2.77 6.43
CA LEU A 127 -13.37 2.95 4.99
C LEU A 127 -12.73 1.71 4.37
N VAL A 128 -11.58 1.27 4.87
CA VAL A 128 -10.81 0.15 4.29
C VAL A 128 -11.61 -1.15 4.32
N GLU A 129 -12.34 -1.45 5.41
CA GLU A 129 -13.22 -2.63 5.52
C GLU A 129 -14.34 -2.62 4.47
N GLN A 130 -14.85 -1.45 4.09
CA GLN A 130 -15.84 -1.33 3.01
C GLN A 130 -15.20 -1.40 1.61
N LEU A 131 -13.94 -1.00 1.44
CA LEU A 131 -13.26 -1.02 0.14
C LEU A 131 -12.77 -2.41 -0.23
N LEU A 132 -12.03 -3.08 0.66
CA LEU A 132 -11.28 -4.30 0.37
C LEU A 132 -12.09 -5.40 -0.32
N PRO A 133 -13.34 -5.72 0.10
CA PRO A 133 -14.13 -6.79 -0.52
C PRO A 133 -14.46 -6.55 -2.01
N HIS A 134 -14.35 -5.31 -2.48
CA HIS A 134 -14.70 -4.91 -3.85
C HIS A 134 -13.47 -4.60 -4.72
N LEU A 135 -12.25 -4.70 -4.16
CA LEU A 135 -11.02 -4.58 -4.93
C LEU A 135 -10.65 -5.94 -5.51
N GLU A 136 -10.26 -5.96 -6.78
CA GLU A 136 -9.88 -7.18 -7.51
C GLU A 136 -8.44 -7.10 -8.09
N GLY A 137 -7.79 -5.94 -7.99
CA GLY A 137 -6.46 -5.69 -8.54
C GLY A 137 -5.38 -5.54 -7.46
N PRO A 138 -4.15 -5.19 -7.86
CA PRO A 138 -3.08 -4.88 -6.93
C PRO A 138 -3.44 -3.77 -5.93
N VAL A 139 -3.23 -4.05 -4.64
CA VAL A 139 -3.50 -3.12 -3.55
C VAL A 139 -2.22 -2.89 -2.75
N ALA A 140 -1.92 -1.63 -2.44
CA ALA A 140 -0.92 -1.26 -1.45
C ALA A 140 -1.63 -0.65 -0.25
N LEU A 141 -1.37 -1.19 0.94
CA LEU A 141 -1.82 -0.62 2.21
C LEU A 141 -0.60 -0.07 2.94
N ASP A 142 -0.65 1.21 3.27
CA ASP A 142 0.42 1.94 3.93
C ASP A 142 -0.12 2.68 5.17
N ALA A 143 0.71 2.88 6.20
CA ALA A 143 0.33 3.56 7.43
C ALA A 143 -1.02 3.06 8.02
N LEU A 144 -1.99 3.96 8.27
CA LEU A 144 -3.32 3.59 8.78
C LEU A 144 -4.16 2.76 7.79
N GLY A 145 -3.75 2.62 6.53
CA GLY A 145 -4.35 1.67 5.60
C GLY A 145 -4.26 0.21 6.08
N LEU A 146 -3.28 -0.10 6.95
CA LEU A 146 -3.15 -1.42 7.57
C LEU A 146 -4.16 -1.68 8.69
N ALA A 147 -4.93 -0.68 9.15
CA ALA A 147 -5.82 -0.83 10.31
C ALA A 147 -6.84 -1.98 10.17
N ALA A 148 -7.36 -2.22 8.97
CA ALA A 148 -8.24 -3.37 8.70
C ALA A 148 -7.50 -4.72 8.78
N VAL A 149 -6.23 -4.75 8.37
CA VAL A 149 -5.38 -5.96 8.44
C VAL A 149 -5.04 -6.30 9.89
N THR A 150 -4.78 -5.29 10.73
CA THR A 150 -4.58 -5.48 12.17
C THR A 150 -5.79 -6.16 12.83
N ALA A 151 -6.99 -5.81 12.39
CA ALA A 151 -8.23 -6.39 12.92
C ALA A 151 -8.50 -7.80 12.39
N ASP A 152 -8.30 -8.03 11.10
CA ASP A 152 -8.45 -9.34 10.46
C ASP A 152 -7.46 -9.48 9.29
N PRO A 153 -6.31 -10.16 9.47
CA PRO A 153 -5.39 -10.42 8.37
C PRO A 153 -6.01 -11.22 7.24
N GLY A 154 -7.08 -11.98 7.50
CA GLY A 154 -7.79 -12.79 6.52
C GLY A 154 -8.54 -11.97 5.46
N CYS A 155 -8.79 -10.68 5.70
CA CYS A 155 -9.55 -9.81 4.79
C CYS A 155 -8.89 -9.57 3.42
N LEU A 156 -7.64 -10.00 3.25
CA LEU A 156 -6.86 -9.83 2.02
C LEU A 156 -6.76 -11.11 1.18
N ARG A 157 -7.23 -12.25 1.68
CA ARG A 157 -6.99 -13.55 1.05
C ARG A 157 -7.59 -13.69 -0.34
N HIS A 158 -8.67 -12.97 -0.65
CA HIS A 158 -9.30 -12.98 -1.98
C HIS A 158 -8.48 -12.27 -3.06
N LEU A 159 -7.49 -11.47 -2.66
CA LEU A 159 -6.61 -10.74 -3.58
C LEU A 159 -5.41 -11.58 -4.06
N ASP A 160 -5.34 -12.87 -3.70
CA ASP A 160 -4.39 -13.87 -4.23
C ASP A 160 -2.90 -13.40 -4.27
N GLY A 161 -2.46 -12.69 -3.23
CA GLY A 161 -1.07 -12.22 -3.13
C GLY A 161 -0.76 -10.96 -3.95
N GLN A 162 -1.77 -10.26 -4.47
CA GLN A 162 -1.64 -8.96 -5.14
C GLN A 162 -1.60 -7.78 -4.15
N VAL A 163 -1.35 -8.05 -2.86
CA VAL A 163 -1.31 -7.02 -1.81
C VAL A 163 0.12 -6.78 -1.35
N VAL A 164 0.47 -5.50 -1.21
CA VAL A 164 1.70 -5.03 -0.57
C VAL A 164 1.32 -4.27 0.70
N LEU A 165 1.92 -4.63 1.82
CA LEU A 165 1.83 -3.94 3.10
C LEU A 165 3.17 -3.25 3.36
N THR A 166 3.16 -1.99 3.79
CA THR A 166 4.40 -1.23 4.06
C THR A 166 4.53 -0.77 5.52
N PRO A 167 4.41 -1.67 6.52
CA PRO A 167 4.51 -1.28 7.90
C PRO A 167 5.93 -0.78 8.25
N ASN A 168 6.01 0.25 9.06
CA ASN A 168 7.19 0.48 9.90
C ASN A 168 7.22 -0.52 11.09
N PRO A 169 8.31 -0.60 11.88
CA PRO A 169 8.39 -1.55 12.99
C PRO A 169 7.26 -1.42 14.03
N THR A 170 6.81 -0.19 14.32
CA THR A 170 5.69 0.06 15.24
C THR A 170 4.38 -0.47 14.67
N GLU A 171 4.09 -0.18 13.40
CA GLU A 171 2.89 -0.68 12.71
C GLU A 171 2.90 -2.21 12.59
N LEU A 172 4.08 -2.81 12.38
CA LEU A 172 4.23 -4.25 12.34
C LEU A 172 3.94 -4.90 13.70
N ALA A 173 4.40 -4.29 14.80
CA ALA A 173 4.11 -4.75 16.16
C ALA A 173 2.61 -4.69 16.46
N ILE A 174 1.96 -3.58 16.09
CA ILE A 174 0.51 -3.39 16.21
C ILE A 174 -0.24 -4.44 15.40
N ALA A 175 0.12 -4.64 14.12
CA ALA A 175 -0.55 -5.59 13.23
C ALA A 175 -0.45 -7.05 13.71
N LEU A 176 0.65 -7.39 14.39
CA LEU A 176 0.89 -8.73 14.94
C LEU A 176 0.38 -8.93 16.37
N HIS A 177 -0.12 -7.87 17.02
CA HIS A 177 -0.49 -7.87 18.44
C HIS A 177 0.65 -8.32 19.36
N VAL A 178 1.84 -7.77 19.13
CA VAL A 178 3.06 -8.06 19.91
C VAL A 178 3.72 -6.78 20.41
N GLU A 179 4.62 -6.90 21.38
CA GLU A 179 5.41 -5.77 21.86
C GLU A 179 6.47 -5.33 20.83
N HIS A 180 6.82 -4.05 20.83
CA HIS A 180 7.82 -3.49 19.90
C HIS A 180 9.16 -4.23 19.95
N GLY A 181 9.60 -4.63 21.15
CA GLY A 181 10.86 -5.35 21.35
C GLY A 181 10.90 -6.70 20.63
N GLU A 182 9.77 -7.38 20.46
CA GLU A 182 9.72 -8.64 19.70
C GLU A 182 9.99 -8.42 18.20
N VAL A 183 9.56 -7.27 17.67
CA VAL A 183 9.84 -6.89 16.27
C VAL A 183 11.30 -6.46 16.13
N GLU A 184 11.88 -5.77 17.11
CA GLU A 184 13.30 -5.39 17.09
C GLU A 184 14.23 -6.61 17.18
N ASP A 185 13.87 -7.60 18.00
CA ASP A 185 14.65 -8.82 18.19
C ASP A 185 14.66 -9.73 16.95
N ASP A 186 13.54 -9.82 16.22
CA ASP A 186 13.43 -10.56 14.95
C ASP A 186 12.55 -9.83 13.91
N PRO A 187 13.08 -8.79 13.24
CA PRO A 187 12.31 -7.99 12.29
C PRO A 187 11.83 -8.80 11.08
N VAL A 188 12.70 -9.68 10.57
CA VAL A 188 12.42 -10.49 9.38
C VAL A 188 11.42 -11.60 9.71
N GLY A 189 11.56 -12.27 10.86
CA GLY A 189 10.62 -13.26 11.32
C GLY A 189 9.23 -12.66 11.58
N SER A 190 9.18 -11.47 12.16
CA SER A 190 7.93 -10.72 12.37
C SER A 190 7.27 -10.32 11.03
N ALA A 191 8.02 -9.74 10.09
CA ALA A 191 7.51 -9.42 8.76
C ALA A 191 6.97 -10.67 8.03
N ARG A 192 7.65 -11.81 8.18
CA ARG A 192 7.20 -13.10 7.63
C ARG A 192 5.90 -13.59 8.27
N ARG A 193 5.74 -13.45 9.60
CA ARG A 193 4.49 -13.81 10.28
C ARG A 193 3.31 -13.06 9.67
N LEU A 194 3.45 -11.74 9.50
CA LEU A 194 2.40 -10.92 8.90
C LEU A 194 2.15 -11.32 7.43
N ALA A 195 3.22 -11.52 6.65
CA ALA A 195 3.10 -11.95 5.26
C ALA A 195 2.31 -13.26 5.12
N GLU A 196 2.56 -14.24 5.98
CA GLU A 196 1.81 -15.51 5.96
C GLU A 196 0.38 -15.38 6.49
N GLN A 197 0.14 -14.61 7.54
CA GLN A 197 -1.22 -14.39 8.07
C GLN A 197 -2.12 -13.68 7.04
N ALA A 198 -1.59 -12.64 6.38
CA ALA A 198 -2.29 -11.81 5.43
C ALA A 198 -2.26 -12.34 3.98
N GLN A 199 -1.41 -13.33 3.68
CA GLN A 199 -1.10 -13.76 2.31
C GLN A 199 -0.70 -12.57 1.41
N ALA A 200 0.12 -11.67 1.94
CA ALA A 200 0.53 -10.42 1.30
C ALA A 200 2.06 -10.24 1.35
N VAL A 201 2.62 -9.45 0.43
CA VAL A 201 4.03 -9.03 0.48
C VAL A 201 4.17 -7.94 1.53
N VAL A 202 5.15 -8.04 2.42
CA VAL A 202 5.45 -7.05 3.46
C VAL A 202 6.76 -6.35 3.16
N GLY A 203 6.71 -5.04 2.95
CA GLY A 203 7.86 -4.15 2.86
C GLY A 203 8.13 -3.47 4.20
N LEU A 204 8.98 -4.05 5.03
CA LEU A 204 9.37 -3.48 6.32
C LEU A 204 10.45 -2.41 6.13
N GLY A 205 10.12 -1.15 6.43
CA GLY A 205 11.06 -0.03 6.40
C GLY A 205 11.94 0.05 7.66
N GLY A 206 13.13 0.64 7.53
CA GLY A 206 14.06 0.84 8.64
C GLY A 206 15.45 1.27 8.17
N SER A 207 16.47 1.13 9.03
CA SER A 207 17.88 1.33 8.62
C SER A 207 18.34 0.29 7.59
N THR A 208 17.66 -0.85 7.53
CA THR A 208 17.73 -1.83 6.46
C THR A 208 16.29 -2.21 6.12
N SER A 209 15.90 -2.07 4.85
CA SER A 209 14.54 -2.42 4.43
C SER A 209 14.46 -3.86 3.97
N TRP A 210 13.36 -4.52 4.30
CA TRP A 210 13.10 -5.93 3.96
C TRP A 210 11.83 -6.06 3.13
N ILE A 211 11.86 -6.84 2.04
CA ILE A 211 10.67 -7.24 1.28
C ILE A 211 10.47 -8.73 1.50
N VAL A 212 9.38 -9.10 2.15
CA VAL A 212 9.07 -10.48 2.55
C VAL A 212 7.78 -10.94 1.89
N ALA A 213 7.84 -12.00 1.10
CA ALA A 213 6.68 -12.61 0.45
C ALA A 213 6.20 -13.85 1.23
N PRO A 214 4.90 -14.21 1.16
CA PRO A 214 4.39 -15.42 1.79
C PRO A 214 4.91 -16.67 1.07
N THR A 215 5.22 -17.73 1.83
CA THR A 215 5.79 -18.98 1.31
C THR A 215 4.92 -19.64 0.22
N ALA A 216 3.60 -19.48 0.31
CA ALA A 216 2.63 -20.12 -0.57
C ALA A 216 2.13 -19.24 -1.73
N ALA A 217 2.79 -18.11 -2.05
CA ALA A 217 2.32 -17.19 -3.10
C ALA A 217 2.06 -17.96 -4.44
N ARG A 218 0.77 -18.24 -4.73
CA ARG A 218 0.33 -18.92 -5.95
C ARG A 218 0.16 -17.91 -7.07
N GLY A 219 1.28 -17.35 -7.53
CA GLY A 219 1.28 -16.39 -8.63
C GLY A 219 2.69 -16.19 -9.17
N ARG A 220 2.82 -15.97 -10.49
CA ARG A 220 4.08 -15.54 -11.09
C ARG A 220 4.36 -14.09 -10.65
N THR A 221 4.93 -13.90 -9.47
CA THR A 221 5.61 -12.65 -9.14
C THR A 221 6.94 -12.62 -9.90
N ARG A 222 7.12 -11.63 -10.77
CA ARG A 222 8.44 -11.34 -11.37
C ARG A 222 9.44 -10.73 -10.37
N ALA A 223 9.12 -10.76 -9.08
CA ALA A 223 10.03 -10.63 -7.95
C ALA A 223 9.87 -11.90 -7.09
N GLY A 224 10.82 -12.84 -7.24
CA GLY A 224 10.73 -14.17 -6.64
C GLY A 224 10.58 -14.17 -5.11
N ALA A 225 9.96 -15.24 -4.60
CA ALA A 225 9.65 -15.52 -3.20
C ALA A 225 10.87 -15.66 -2.27
N ARG A 226 11.68 -14.60 -2.12
CA ARG A 226 12.86 -14.54 -1.25
C ARG A 226 12.78 -13.25 -0.44
N GLY A 227 13.22 -13.26 0.82
CA GLY A 227 13.39 -12.02 1.57
C GLY A 227 14.42 -11.14 0.86
N TRP A 228 14.06 -9.91 0.49
CA TRP A 228 14.95 -8.98 -0.20
C TRP A 228 15.40 -7.87 0.74
N GLY A 229 16.71 -7.64 0.87
CA GLY A 229 17.27 -6.56 1.70
C GLY A 229 17.75 -5.38 0.86
N LEU A 230 17.46 -4.15 1.29
CA LEU A 230 18.09 -2.91 0.79
C LEU A 230 18.94 -2.32 1.92
N ARG A 231 20.24 -2.07 1.63
CA ARG A 231 21.18 -1.38 2.53
C ARG A 231 21.49 0.01 2.01
#